data_AF-Q8NK96-F1
#
_entry.id   AF-Q8NK96-F1
#
_cell.length_a   1.000
_cell.length_b   1.000
_cell.length_c   1.000
_cell.angle_alpha   90.00
_cell.angle_beta   90.00
_cell.angle_gamma   90.00
#
_symmetry.space_group_name_H-M   'P 1'
#
loop_
_entity.id
_entity.type
_entity.pdbx_description
1 polymer ?
#
loop_
_entity_poly.entity_id
_entity_poly.type
_entity_poly.pdbx_seq_one_letter_code
_entity_poly.pdbx_strand_id
1 'polypeptide(L)'
;VAIPNPVLGGVTTFLFASVAVSGIRVLSYCRFTRRDRFVLAAALSFGIGDLLVPTIFTHLFDGVKHPNKGLQGFFDSITIVLSTPFLVAGIVAAVLNQILPQEDKEEEDEETGVEVIDVEAHHSPLEKEKDRD
;
A
#
# COMPACT_ATOMS: atom_id res chain seq x y z
N VAL A 1 -28.33 19.48 16.49
CA VAL A 1 -27.11 19.75 17.27
C VAL A 1 -25.92 19.43 16.38
N ALA A 2 -25.05 20.41 16.10
CA ALA A 2 -23.87 20.21 15.27
C ALA A 2 -22.72 19.63 16.11
N ILE A 3 -21.98 18.66 15.56
CA ILE A 3 -20.80 18.08 16.21
C ILE A 3 -19.63 19.08 16.06
N PRO A 4 -18.86 19.39 17.13
CA PRO A 4 -17.71 20.29 17.03
C PRO A 4 -16.63 19.78 16.06
N ASN A 5 -16.02 20.69 15.29
CA ASN A 5 -14.95 20.36 14.33
C ASN A 5 -13.78 19.55 14.93
N PRO A 6 -13.31 19.81 16.18
CA PRO A 6 -12.26 18.99 16.79
C PRO A 6 -12.63 17.51 16.94
N VAL A 7 -13.91 17.21 17.21
CA VAL A 7 -14.39 15.82 17.36
C VAL A 7 -14.42 15.11 16.01
N LEU A 8 -14.86 15.81 14.95
CA LEU A 8 -14.84 15.27 13.59
C LEU A 8 -13.41 15.04 13.08
N GLY A 9 -12.48 15.96 13.40
CA GLY A 9 -11.06 15.80 13.12
C GLY A 9 -10.45 14.58 13.81
N GLY A 10 -10.78 14.36 15.09
CA GLY A 10 -10.31 13.20 15.85
C GLY A 10 -10.79 11.87 15.27
N VAL A 11 -12.09 11.76 14.97
CA VAL A 11 -12.66 10.54 14.38
C VAL A 11 -12.07 10.27 12.98
N THR A 12 -12.00 11.27 12.11
CA THR A 12 -11.44 11.09 10.75
C THR A 12 -9.98 10.70 10.78
N THR A 13 -9.17 11.31 11.63
CA THR A 13 -7.75 10.95 11.80
C THR A 13 -7.59 9.51 12.27
N PHE A 14 -8.39 9.08 13.25
CA PHE A 14 -8.37 7.69 13.73
C PHE A 14 -8.77 6.69 12.64
N LEU A 15 -9.77 7.02 11.81
CA LEU A 15 -10.17 6.18 10.70
C LEU A 15 -9.07 6.06 9.65
N PHE A 16 -8.39 7.15 9.27
CA PHE A 16 -7.27 7.09 8.34
C PHE A 16 -6.08 6.32 8.92
N ALA A 17 -5.77 6.49 10.21
CA ALA A 17 -4.75 5.70 10.89
C ALA A 17 -5.08 4.20 10.89
N SER A 18 -6.34 3.83 11.12
CA SER A 18 -6.80 2.44 11.08
C SER A 18 -6.64 1.81 9.69
N VAL A 19 -6.96 2.57 8.63
CA VAL A 19 -6.73 2.15 7.24
C VAL A 19 -5.23 1.94 6.97
N ALA A 20 -4.37 2.86 7.43
CA ALA A 20 -2.93 2.72 7.26
C ALA A 20 -2.37 1.48 7.98
N VAL A 21 -2.77 1.25 9.23
CA VAL A 21 -2.36 0.05 10.01
C VAL A 21 -2.85 -1.24 9.34
N SER A 22 -4.08 -1.25 8.82
CA SER A 22 -4.60 -2.39 8.05
C SER A 22 -3.76 -2.67 6.82
N GLY A 23 -3.34 -1.64 6.08
CA GLY A 23 -2.42 -1.79 4.94
C GLY A 23 -1.08 -2.42 5.34
N ILE A 24 -0.50 -1.99 6.46
CA ILE A 24 0.75 -2.57 6.98
C ILE A 24 0.57 -4.04 7.37
N ARG A 25 -0.57 -4.41 7.98
CA ARG A 25 -0.89 -5.81 8.31
C ARG A 25 -1.05 -6.67 7.06
N VAL A 26 -1.56 -6.12 5.96
CA VAL A 26 -1.62 -6.86 4.69
C VAL A 26 -0.21 -7.09 4.14
N LEU A 27 0.68 -6.09 4.21
CA LEU A 27 2.07 -6.23 3.80
C LEU A 27 2.85 -7.25 4.65
N SER A 28 2.50 -7.44 5.92
CA SER A 28 3.17 -8.43 6.79
C SER A 28 2.90 -9.88 6.40
N TYR A 29 1.89 -10.16 5.57
CA TYR A 29 1.68 -11.50 5.01
C TYR A 29 2.62 -11.81 3.84
N CYS A 30 3.30 -10.81 3.28
CA CYS A 30 4.30 -11.01 2.23
C CYS A 30 5.68 -11.29 2.85
N ARG A 31 6.48 -12.15 2.19
CA ARG A 31 7.86 -12.40 2.60
C ARG A 31 8.72 -11.24 2.11
N PHE A 32 9.42 -10.54 3.01
CA PHE A 32 10.27 -9.40 2.66
C PHE A 32 11.62 -9.83 2.06
N THR A 33 11.61 -10.47 0.89
CA THR A 33 12.83 -10.80 0.13
C THR A 33 13.53 -9.53 -0.37
N ARG A 34 14.75 -9.66 -0.91
CA ARG A 34 15.44 -8.53 -1.58
C ARG A 34 14.58 -7.96 -2.71
N ARG A 35 14.00 -8.84 -3.53
CA ARG A 35 13.07 -8.46 -4.61
C ARG A 35 11.85 -7.71 -4.09
N ASP A 36 11.13 -8.26 -3.11
CA ASP A 36 9.85 -7.68 -2.68
C ASP A 36 10.05 -6.34 -1.95
N ARG A 37 11.14 -6.20 -1.19
CA ARG A 37 11.54 -4.92 -0.59
C ARG A 37 11.88 -3.87 -1.65
N PHE A 38 12.55 -4.26 -2.73
CA PHE A 38 12.85 -3.35 -3.84
C PHE A 38 11.57 -2.90 -4.56
N VAL A 39 10.67 -3.82 -4.89
CA VAL A 39 9.37 -3.50 -5.52
C VAL A 39 8.57 -2.54 -4.65
N LEU A 40 8.46 -2.84 -3.35
CA LEU A 40 7.72 -2.02 -2.40
C LEU A 40 8.35 -0.62 -2.25
N ALA A 41 9.66 -0.53 -2.11
CA ALA A 41 10.37 0.75 -2.00
C ALA A 41 10.20 1.62 -3.26
N ALA A 42 10.34 1.01 -4.45
CA ALA A 42 10.14 1.71 -5.71
C ALA A 42 8.69 2.18 -5.86
N ALA A 43 7.69 1.33 -5.61
CA ALA A 43 6.28 1.69 -5.68
C ALA A 43 5.92 2.84 -4.74
N LEU A 44 6.34 2.75 -3.47
CA LEU A 44 6.09 3.80 -2.48
C LEU A 44 6.82 5.10 -2.84
N SER A 45 8.02 5.03 -3.43
CA SER A 45 8.76 6.23 -3.84
C SER A 45 7.98 7.09 -4.85
N PHE A 46 7.30 6.46 -5.82
CA PHE A 46 6.47 7.18 -6.79
C PHE A 46 5.19 7.76 -6.16
N GLY A 47 4.52 7.00 -5.29
CA GLY A 47 3.33 7.49 -4.58
C GLY A 47 3.63 8.65 -3.62
N ILE A 48 4.73 8.55 -2.85
CA ILE A 48 5.18 9.63 -1.97
C ILE A 48 5.71 10.82 -2.79
N GLY A 49 6.35 10.57 -3.94
CA GLY A 49 6.81 11.60 -4.86
C GLY A 49 5.67 12.50 -5.36
N ASP A 50 4.53 11.91 -5.72
CA ASP A 50 3.33 12.65 -6.12
C ASP A 50 2.73 13.48 -4.98
N LEU A 51 2.76 12.98 -3.73
CA LEU A 51 2.37 13.75 -2.55
C LEU A 51 3.29 14.96 -2.28
N LEU A 52 4.59 14.83 -2.57
CA LEU A 52 5.57 15.90 -2.38
C LEU A 52 5.47 16.98 -3.46
N VAL A 53 5.19 16.59 -4.70
CA VAL A 53 5.07 17.51 -5.84
C VAL A 53 3.82 17.14 -6.66
N PRO A 54 2.65 17.70 -6.35
CA PRO A 54 1.38 17.30 -6.97
C PRO A 54 1.22 17.71 -8.45
N THR A 55 2.14 18.51 -8.98
CA THR A 55 2.11 19.00 -10.38
C THR A 55 3.08 18.26 -11.31
N ILE A 56 3.63 17.13 -10.89
CA ILE A 56 4.60 16.38 -11.70
C ILE A 56 4.02 15.86 -13.02
N PHE A 57 2.75 15.45 -13.04
CA PHE A 57 2.11 14.84 -14.23
C PHE A 57 1.19 15.79 -15.00
N THR A 58 0.99 17.03 -14.51
CA THR A 58 0.04 17.98 -15.13
C THR A 58 0.50 18.49 -16.49
N HIS A 59 1.81 18.51 -16.74
CA HIS A 59 2.42 19.00 -17.99
C HIS A 59 2.86 17.87 -18.93
N LEU A 60 2.45 16.62 -18.67
CA LEU A 60 2.91 15.45 -19.42
C LEU A 60 2.50 15.49 -20.90
N PHE A 61 1.39 16.15 -21.23
CA PHE A 61 0.81 16.20 -22.57
C PHE A 61 0.80 17.61 -23.20
N ASP A 62 1.49 18.59 -22.60
CA ASP A 62 1.55 19.98 -23.10
C ASP A 62 2.16 20.12 -24.51
N GLY A 63 2.95 19.13 -24.93
CA GLY A 63 3.53 19.07 -26.27
C GLY A 63 2.55 18.71 -27.40
N VAL A 64 1.33 18.25 -27.08
CA VAL A 64 0.35 17.84 -28.09
C VAL A 64 -0.42 19.07 -28.60
N LYS A 65 -0.01 19.58 -29.76
CA LYS A 65 -0.70 20.71 -30.41
C LYS A 65 -1.97 20.21 -31.10
N HIS A 66 -3.14 20.70 -30.67
CA HIS A 66 -4.49 20.42 -31.21
C HIS A 66 -5.07 19.01 -30.94
N PRO A 67 -5.26 18.59 -29.67
CA PRO A 67 -6.02 17.38 -29.38
C PRO A 67 -7.52 17.57 -29.71
N ASN A 68 -8.12 16.56 -30.33
CA ASN A 68 -9.57 16.51 -30.49
C ASN A 68 -10.24 16.33 -29.11
N LYS A 69 -11.50 16.77 -28.93
CA LYS A 69 -12.17 16.76 -27.61
C LYS A 69 -12.13 15.39 -26.89
N GLY A 70 -12.25 14.30 -27.65
CA GLY A 70 -12.15 12.93 -27.12
C GLY A 70 -10.73 12.53 -26.71
N LEU A 71 -9.71 13.00 -27.43
CA LEU A 71 -8.31 12.73 -27.12
C LEU A 71 -7.84 13.54 -25.90
N GLN A 72 -8.35 14.77 -25.76
CA GLN A 72 -8.10 15.59 -24.58
C GLN A 72 -8.65 14.93 -23.30
N GLY A 73 -9.91 14.47 -23.32
CA GLY A 73 -10.47 13.73 -22.18
C GLY A 73 -9.73 12.43 -21.85
N PHE A 74 -9.16 11.76 -22.85
CA PHE A 74 -8.31 10.59 -22.64
C PHE A 74 -6.99 10.94 -21.92
N PHE A 75 -6.32 12.01 -22.35
CA PHE A 75 -5.11 12.48 -21.67
C PHE A 75 -5.40 12.96 -20.24
N ASP A 76 -6.49 13.71 -20.04
CA ASP A 76 -6.90 14.14 -18.71
C ASP A 76 -7.17 12.93 -17.79
N SER A 77 -7.79 11.88 -18.31
CA SER A 77 -8.03 10.64 -17.55
C SER A 77 -6.73 9.96 -17.12
N ILE A 78 -5.74 9.88 -18.02
CA ILE A 78 -4.42 9.31 -17.69
C ILE A 78 -3.73 10.18 -16.63
N THR A 79 -3.75 11.50 -16.80
CA THR A 79 -3.17 12.41 -15.82
C THR A 79 -3.82 12.28 -14.46
N ILE A 80 -5.15 12.15 -14.38
CA ILE A 80 -5.85 11.91 -13.10
C ILE A 80 -5.39 10.62 -12.42
N VAL A 81 -5.24 9.54 -13.19
CA VAL A 81 -4.77 8.25 -12.65
C VAL A 81 -3.33 8.35 -12.14
N LEU A 82 -2.45 9.04 -12.87
CA LEU A 82 -1.05 9.21 -12.49
C LEU A 82 -0.86 10.20 -11.32
N SER A 83 -1.69 11.24 -11.24
CA SER A 83 -1.72 12.21 -10.12
C SER A 83 -2.46 11.70 -8.88
N THR A 84 -2.86 10.42 -8.86
CA THR A 84 -3.45 9.81 -7.68
C THR A 84 -2.38 8.92 -7.00
N PRO A 85 -1.87 9.28 -5.82
CA PRO A 85 -0.69 8.66 -5.20
C PRO A 85 -0.75 7.14 -5.07
N PHE A 86 -1.90 6.61 -4.64
CA PHE A 86 -2.06 5.17 -4.44
C PHE A 86 -2.21 4.41 -5.76
N LEU A 87 -2.72 5.05 -6.82
CA LEU A 87 -2.86 4.44 -8.14
C LEU A 87 -1.50 4.32 -8.83
N VAL A 88 -0.70 5.40 -8.84
CA VAL A 88 0.64 5.37 -9.43
C VAL A 88 1.54 4.37 -8.71
N ALA A 89 1.49 4.31 -7.37
CA ALA A 89 2.21 3.31 -6.59
C ALA A 89 1.80 1.88 -6.97
N GLY A 90 0.49 1.62 -7.11
CA GLY A 90 -0.03 0.31 -7.51
C GLY A 90 0.38 -0.10 -8.93
N ILE A 91 0.35 0.84 -9.89
CA ILE A 91 0.79 0.59 -11.27
C ILE A 91 2.28 0.25 -11.30
N VAL A 92 3.12 1.04 -10.61
CA VAL A 92 4.55 0.79 -10.50
C VAL A 92 4.82 -0.56 -9.85
N ALA A 93 4.16 -0.88 -8.74
CA ALA A 93 4.28 -2.19 -8.08
C ALA A 93 3.93 -3.34 -9.03
N ALA A 94 2.81 -3.24 -9.75
CA ALA A 94 2.37 -4.28 -10.68
C ALA A 94 3.36 -4.46 -11.84
N VAL A 95 3.84 -3.35 -12.42
CA VAL A 95 4.82 -3.37 -13.52
C VAL A 95 6.15 -3.98 -13.07
N LEU A 96 6.69 -3.55 -11.93
CA LEU A 96 7.95 -4.09 -11.40
C LEU A 96 7.79 -5.55 -10.99
N ASN A 97 6.67 -5.93 -10.38
CA ASN A 97 6.40 -7.32 -10.02
C ASN A 97 6.36 -8.24 -11.26
N GLN A 98 5.91 -7.74 -12.41
CA GLN A 98 5.87 -8.48 -13.67
C GLN A 98 7.22 -8.54 -14.38
N ILE A 99 8.00 -7.46 -14.32
CA ILE A 99 9.32 -7.38 -14.97
C ILE A 99 10.37 -8.17 -14.20
N LEU A 100 10.33 -8.13 -12.87
CA LEU A 100 11.33 -8.79 -12.04
C LEU A 100 11.07 -10.28 -11.92
N PRO A 101 12.03 -11.13 -12.34
CA PRO A 101 11.90 -12.58 -12.21
C PRO A 101 11.72 -12.95 -10.73
N GLN A 102 10.99 -14.03 -10.49
CA GLN A 102 10.80 -14.55 -9.13
C GLN A 102 12.16 -15.07 -8.63
N GLU A 103 12.56 -14.66 -7.44
CA GLU A 103 13.70 -15.30 -6.75
C GLU A 103 13.25 -16.71 -6.37
N ASP A 104 14.00 -17.72 -6.81
CA ASP A 104 13.74 -19.11 -6.45
C ASP A 104 13.77 -19.27 -4.92
N LYS A 105 12.99 -20.22 -4.40
CA LYS A 105 12.74 -20.43 -2.97
C LYS A 105 13.94 -21.01 -2.21
N GLU A 106 15.16 -20.62 -2.54
CA GLU A 106 16.37 -21.19 -1.96
C GLU A 106 17.19 -20.09 -1.30
N GLU A 107 17.27 -20.19 0.04
CA GLU A 107 18.31 -19.61 0.91
C GLU A 107 18.23 -18.11 1.24
N GLU A 108 17.24 -17.70 2.04
CA GLU A 108 17.38 -16.55 2.96
C GLU A 108 16.70 -16.86 4.31
N ASP A 109 17.18 -17.89 5.01
CA ASP A 109 16.85 -18.15 6.42
C ASP A 109 17.92 -17.60 7.40
N GLU A 110 18.98 -16.96 6.91
CA GLU A 110 20.04 -16.38 7.75
C GLU A 110 20.38 -14.97 7.31
N GLU A 111 19.63 -13.96 7.78
CA GLU A 111 20.19 -12.74 8.38
C GLU A 111 19.07 -11.77 8.80
N THR A 112 19.15 -11.37 10.07
CA THR A 112 18.31 -10.42 10.82
C THR A 112 16.93 -10.90 11.27
N GLY A 113 16.92 -11.47 12.48
CA GLY A 113 15.72 -11.78 13.24
C GLY A 113 14.80 -10.57 13.41
N VAL A 114 13.62 -10.67 12.83
CA VAL A 114 12.40 -10.14 13.43
C VAL A 114 11.61 -11.37 13.83
N GLU A 115 11.59 -11.64 15.13
CA GLU A 115 10.74 -12.68 15.71
C GLU A 115 9.29 -12.32 15.36
N VAL A 116 8.68 -13.13 14.49
CA VAL A 116 7.24 -13.02 14.20
C VAL A 116 6.53 -13.45 15.47
N ILE A 117 6.12 -12.50 16.30
CA ILE A 117 5.22 -12.79 17.42
C ILE A 117 3.87 -13.15 16.79
N ASP A 118 3.60 -14.44 16.67
CA ASP A 118 2.25 -14.95 16.41
C ASP A 118 1.35 -14.60 17.61
N VAL A 119 0.67 -13.44 17.54
CA VAL A 119 -0.25 -12.96 18.58
C VAL A 119 -1.57 -13.78 18.60
N GLU A 120 -1.77 -14.75 17.70
CA GLU A 120 -3.07 -15.38 17.47
C GLU A 120 -3.20 -16.84 17.94
N ALA A 121 -2.42 -17.27 18.93
CA ALA A 121 -2.58 -18.59 19.55
C ALA A 121 -2.38 -18.57 21.08
N HIS A 122 -3.22 -17.82 21.79
CA HIS A 122 -3.39 -18.03 23.23
C HIS A 122 -4.86 -17.91 23.65
N HIS A 123 -5.72 -18.77 23.10
CA HIS A 123 -6.91 -19.20 23.83
C HIS A 123 -6.45 -20.31 24.79
N SER A 124 -6.15 -19.95 26.03
CA SER A 124 -5.78 -20.90 27.08
C SER A 124 -6.87 -21.95 27.29
N PRO A 125 -6.48 -23.20 27.60
CA PRO A 125 -7.39 -24.29 27.96
C PRO A 125 -7.91 -24.03 29.37
N LEU A 126 -9.16 -24.42 29.67
CA LEU A 126 -9.63 -24.90 30.98
C LEU A 126 -11.18 -25.00 30.97
N GLU A 127 -11.72 -26.15 30.61
CA GLU A 127 -12.96 -26.64 31.23
C GLU A 127 -12.94 -28.19 31.33
N LYS A 128 -12.28 -28.64 32.40
CA LYS A 128 -12.70 -29.71 33.32
C LYS A 128 -13.27 -30.99 32.69
N GLU A 129 -12.36 -31.94 32.48
CA GLU A 129 -12.61 -33.34 32.83
C GLU A 129 -12.96 -33.39 34.33
N LYS A 130 -14.24 -33.57 34.64
CA LYS A 130 -14.73 -33.89 35.98
C LYS A 130 -15.85 -34.92 35.85
N ASP A 131 -15.67 -36.03 36.54
CA ASP A 131 -16.60 -37.13 36.80
C ASP A 131 -16.90 -38.09 35.64
N ARG A 132 -15.90 -38.91 35.31
CA ARG A 132 -16.12 -40.35 35.14
C ARG A 132 -15.25 -41.07 36.18
N ASP A 133 -15.84 -41.32 37.34
CA ASP A 133 -15.64 -42.49 38.21
C ASP A 133 -16.82 -42.60 39.19
#